data_AF-A0A960ALG9-F1
#
_entry.id   AF-A0A960ALG9-F1
#
_cell.length_a   1.000
_cell.length_b   1.000
_cell.length_c   1.000
_cell.angle_alpha   90.00
_cell.angle_beta   90.00
_cell.angle_gamma   90.00
#
_symmetry.space_group_name_H-M   'P 1'
#
loop_
_entity.id
_entity.type
_entity.pdbx_description
1 polymer ?
#
loop_
_entity_poly.entity_id
_entity_poly.type
_entity_poly.pdbx_seq_one_letter_code
_entity_poly.pdbx_strand_id
1 'polypeptide(L)'
;MAPILPRPTDGNVAGTPDSRRHARFRLVSETTDVPAPPQHWEADVLLRDGGTAHIRPIRPEDRDVFVEFYDRVSDQSKYYRFFSPMPKLSDRDLDRFTTVDHVDRVAFVLTLQGQIIAVGRYDLVKPGEAEVAFLVEDHHQGRGIGQLLLEHLAQAGRERGVERFIAEVLP
;
A
#
# COMPACT_ATOMS: atom_id res chain seq x y z
N MET A 1 -56.24 56.07 -25.07
CA MET A 1 -57.63 55.88 -24.62
C MET A 1 -57.81 54.41 -24.28
N ALA A 2 -58.08 54.11 -23.01
CA ALA A 2 -58.17 52.76 -22.42
C ALA A 2 -59.53 52.08 -22.67
N PRO A 3 -59.66 50.78 -22.38
CA PRO A 3 -60.47 50.38 -21.21
C PRO A 3 -59.77 49.30 -20.35
N ILE A 4 -59.60 49.54 -19.03
CA ILE A 4 -60.45 49.15 -17.88
C ILE A 4 -60.32 47.65 -17.50
N LEU A 5 -59.53 47.41 -16.44
CA LEU A 5 -59.43 46.20 -15.64
C LEU A 5 -60.68 45.96 -14.77
N PRO A 6 -60.96 44.71 -14.35
CA PRO A 6 -61.49 44.43 -13.01
C PRO A 6 -60.38 44.21 -11.97
N ARG A 7 -60.65 44.70 -10.76
CA ARG A 7 -59.84 44.69 -9.53
C ARG A 7 -59.95 43.35 -8.75
N PRO A 8 -59.09 43.13 -7.72
CA PRO A 8 -58.69 41.81 -7.23
C PRO A 8 -59.54 41.31 -6.04
N THR A 9 -59.46 40.01 -5.76
CA THR A 9 -59.77 39.46 -4.43
C THR A 9 -58.47 39.02 -3.76
N ASP A 10 -58.14 39.71 -2.66
CA ASP A 10 -57.03 39.40 -1.78
C ASP A 10 -57.27 38.08 -1.03
N GLY A 11 -56.41 37.10 -1.30
CA GLY A 11 -56.28 35.88 -0.52
C GLY A 11 -54.84 35.76 -0.03
N ASN A 12 -54.52 36.52 1.01
CA ASN A 12 -53.26 36.40 1.75
C ASN A 12 -53.23 35.07 2.52
N VAL A 13 -52.31 34.18 2.17
CA VAL A 13 -51.77 33.20 3.12
C VAL A 13 -50.27 33.08 2.88
N ALA A 14 -49.52 33.54 3.89
CA ALA A 14 -48.07 33.47 3.97
C ALA A 14 -47.58 32.01 4.04
N GLY A 15 -46.45 31.71 3.39
CA GLY A 15 -45.79 30.42 3.53
C GLY A 15 -44.57 30.20 2.64
N THR A 16 -43.42 30.73 3.08
CA THR A 16 -42.05 30.18 2.88
C THR A 16 -41.35 30.38 1.52
N PRO A 17 -40.14 30.98 1.46
CA PRO A 17 -39.36 31.12 0.23
C PRO A 17 -38.59 29.84 -0.14
N ASP A 18 -38.74 29.41 -1.40
CA ASP A 18 -37.94 28.37 -2.06
C ASP A 18 -36.54 28.92 -2.39
N SER A 19 -35.55 28.57 -1.58
CA SER A 19 -34.14 28.86 -1.80
C SER A 19 -33.51 27.77 -2.68
N ARG A 20 -33.71 27.86 -4.00
CA ARG A 20 -32.99 27.03 -4.98
C ARG A 20 -32.06 27.88 -5.84
N ARG A 21 -30.75 27.69 -5.59
CA ARG A 21 -29.65 27.49 -6.56
C ARG A 21 -28.36 28.17 -6.10
N HIS A 22 -27.68 27.56 -5.13
CA HIS A 22 -26.22 27.59 -5.11
C HIS A 22 -25.74 26.21 -5.57
N ALA A 23 -25.30 26.12 -6.82
CA ALA A 23 -24.62 24.95 -7.33
C ALA A 23 -23.28 24.82 -6.58
N ARG A 24 -23.25 23.97 -5.55
CA ARG A 24 -22.03 23.50 -4.93
C ARG A 24 -21.31 22.60 -5.92
N PHE A 25 -20.26 23.14 -6.54
CA PHE A 25 -19.27 22.36 -7.27
C PHE A 25 -18.59 21.44 -6.25
N ARG A 26 -19.01 20.16 -6.22
CA ARG A 26 -18.38 19.14 -5.41
C ARG A 26 -17.07 18.78 -6.11
N LEU A 27 -15.96 19.27 -5.58
CA LEU A 27 -14.64 18.69 -5.85
C LEU A 27 -14.72 17.24 -5.39
N VAL A 28 -14.90 16.32 -6.33
CA VAL A 28 -14.62 14.90 -6.11
C VAL A 28 -13.11 14.80 -6.19
N SER A 29 -12.45 14.73 -5.04
CA SER A 29 -11.05 14.29 -4.99
C SER A 29 -11.08 12.81 -5.37
N GLU A 30 -10.60 12.47 -6.57
CA GLU A 30 -10.26 11.09 -6.89
C GLU A 30 -9.06 10.71 -6.02
N THR A 31 -9.34 10.23 -4.82
CA THR A 31 -8.40 9.37 -4.12
C THR A 31 -8.38 8.08 -4.92
N THR A 32 -7.28 7.79 -5.60
CA THR A 32 -7.08 6.51 -6.27
C THR A 32 -7.20 5.42 -5.20
N ASP A 33 -8.35 4.75 -5.14
CA ASP A 33 -8.66 3.75 -4.12
C ASP A 33 -7.81 2.51 -4.40
N VAL A 34 -6.69 2.38 -3.68
CA VAL A 34 -5.86 1.18 -3.73
C VAL A 34 -6.70 0.04 -3.15
N PRO A 35 -6.99 -1.02 -3.92
CA PRO A 35 -7.86 -2.09 -3.45
C PRO A 35 -7.24 -2.76 -2.21
N ALA A 36 -8.06 -3.01 -1.18
CA ALA A 36 -7.58 -3.63 0.04
C ALA A 36 -7.00 -5.04 -0.25
N PRO A 37 -5.90 -5.43 0.41
CA PRO A 37 -5.36 -6.77 0.26
C PRO A 37 -6.29 -7.84 0.86
N PRO A 38 -6.26 -9.08 0.37
CA PRO A 38 -6.97 -10.18 0.99
C PRO A 38 -6.52 -10.41 2.45
N GLN A 39 -7.48 -10.54 3.37
CA GLN A 39 -7.19 -10.69 4.81
C GLN A 39 -6.42 -11.98 5.12
N HIS A 40 -6.63 -13.05 4.35
CA HIS A 40 -5.97 -14.34 4.56
C HIS A 40 -4.47 -14.33 4.20
N TRP A 41 -3.94 -13.22 3.70
CA TRP A 41 -2.51 -13.01 3.50
C TRP A 41 -1.77 -12.62 4.79
N GLU A 42 -2.51 -12.24 5.84
CA GLU A 42 -1.93 -11.93 7.16
C GLU A 42 -1.85 -13.20 8.01
N ALA A 43 -0.74 -13.39 8.70
CA ALA A 43 -0.52 -14.57 9.54
C ALA A 43 0.52 -14.32 10.65
N ASP A 44 0.43 -15.10 11.72
CA ASP A 44 1.55 -15.27 12.65
C ASP A 44 2.43 -16.43 12.17
N VAL A 45 3.75 -16.21 12.19
CA VAL A 45 4.75 -17.16 11.69
C VAL A 45 5.76 -17.51 12.77
N LEU A 46 6.23 -18.76 12.74
CA LEU A 46 7.33 -19.23 13.57
C LEU A 46 8.66 -19.03 12.82
N LEU A 47 9.59 -18.39 13.49
CA LEU A 47 10.96 -18.23 13.05
C LEU A 47 11.77 -19.48 13.40
N ARG A 48 12.91 -19.67 12.73
CA ARG A 48 13.76 -20.86 12.90
C ARG A 48 14.30 -21.03 14.32
N ASP A 49 14.43 -19.93 15.07
CA ASP A 49 14.87 -19.92 16.46
C ASP A 49 13.73 -20.15 17.47
N GLY A 50 12.50 -20.42 17.00
CA GLY A 50 11.32 -20.62 17.81
C GLY A 50 10.60 -19.33 18.22
N GLY A 51 11.13 -18.15 17.86
CA GLY A 51 10.42 -16.89 18.03
C GLY A 51 9.20 -16.78 17.11
N THR A 52 8.25 -15.94 17.47
CA THR A 52 7.10 -15.61 16.61
C THR A 52 7.27 -14.23 15.98
N ALA A 53 6.79 -14.06 14.77
CA ALA A 53 6.66 -12.78 14.09
C ALA A 53 5.29 -12.72 13.39
N HIS A 54 4.88 -11.53 12.98
CA HIS A 54 3.63 -11.32 12.26
C HIS A 54 3.93 -10.84 10.84
N ILE A 55 3.44 -11.58 9.83
CA ILE A 55 3.55 -11.20 8.42
C ILE A 55 2.23 -10.62 7.94
N ARG A 56 2.31 -9.49 7.24
CA ARG A 56 1.16 -8.81 6.66
C ARG A 56 1.53 -8.00 5.42
N PRO A 57 0.58 -7.69 4.52
CA PRO A 57 0.80 -6.73 3.45
C PRO A 57 1.31 -5.39 4.00
N ILE A 58 2.21 -4.75 3.26
CA ILE A 58 2.59 -3.36 3.53
C ILE A 58 1.40 -2.43 3.24
N ARG A 59 1.30 -1.35 4.01
CA ARG A 59 0.22 -0.36 3.89
C ARG A 59 0.80 1.04 3.69
N PRO A 60 0.06 1.97 3.06
CA PRO A 60 0.51 3.36 2.91
C PRO A 60 0.86 4.04 4.23
N GLU A 61 0.27 3.62 5.35
CA GLU A 61 0.53 4.18 6.69
C GLU A 61 1.87 3.70 7.29
N ASP A 62 2.52 2.70 6.69
CA ASP A 62 3.77 2.13 7.21
C ASP A 62 5.00 3.02 6.97
N ARG A 63 4.85 4.23 6.43
CA ARG A 63 5.96 5.13 6.06
C ARG A 63 6.98 5.30 7.17
N ASP A 64 6.52 5.70 8.35
CA ASP A 64 7.40 6.06 9.45
C ASP A 64 8.14 4.82 9.98
N VAL A 65 7.42 3.72 10.21
CA VAL A 65 8.01 2.45 10.67
C VAL A 65 8.91 1.79 9.60
N PHE A 66 8.67 2.06 8.32
CA PHE A 66 9.53 1.60 7.23
C PHE A 66 10.84 2.39 7.19
N VAL A 67 10.81 3.70 7.43
CA VAL A 67 12.03 4.52 7.57
C VAL A 67 12.85 4.05 8.77
N GLU A 68 12.21 3.82 9.91
CA GLU A 68 12.89 3.31 11.11
C GLU A 68 13.56 1.95 10.86
N PHE A 69 12.87 1.04 10.16
CA PHE A 69 13.45 -0.23 9.70
C PHE A 69 14.64 0.00 8.78
N TYR A 70 14.48 0.85 7.76
CA TYR A 70 15.53 1.12 6.78
C TYR A 70 16.78 1.70 7.43
N ASP A 71 16.64 2.55 8.44
CA ASP A 71 17.76 3.14 9.17
C ASP A 71 18.56 2.09 9.99
N ARG A 72 17.93 0.98 10.40
CA ARG A 72 18.60 -0.12 11.11
C ARG A 72 19.32 -1.11 10.19
N VAL A 73 18.96 -1.15 8.90
CA VAL A 73 19.61 -2.02 7.92
C VAL A 73 21.00 -1.48 7.56
N SER A 74 21.98 -2.36 7.49
CA SER A 74 23.35 -1.99 7.13
C SER A 74 23.46 -1.46 5.70
N ASP A 75 24.45 -0.58 5.47
CA ASP A 75 24.74 -0.07 4.13
C ASP A 75 25.10 -1.19 3.14
N GLN A 76 25.71 -2.27 3.62
CA GLN A 76 26.02 -3.44 2.81
C GLN A 76 24.75 -4.17 2.36
N SER A 77 23.81 -4.42 3.27
CA SER A 77 22.52 -5.03 2.94
C SER A 77 21.69 -4.15 2.00
N LYS A 78 21.73 -2.82 2.18
CA LYS A 78 21.14 -1.85 1.23
C LYS A 78 21.81 -1.93 -0.14
N TYR A 79 23.14 -1.94 -0.19
CA TYR A 79 23.88 -2.02 -1.45
C TYR A 79 23.54 -3.29 -2.23
N TYR A 80 23.49 -4.45 -1.58
CA TYR A 80 23.08 -5.70 -2.22
C TYR A 80 21.63 -5.67 -2.72
N ARG A 81 20.74 -4.96 -2.03
CA ARG A 81 19.34 -4.86 -2.42
C ARG A 81 19.10 -3.92 -3.61
N PHE A 82 19.85 -2.84 -3.72
CA PHE A 82 19.59 -1.77 -4.69
C PHE A 82 20.68 -1.63 -5.76
N PHE A 83 21.71 -2.47 -5.71
CA PHE A 83 22.89 -2.47 -6.58
C PHE A 83 23.56 -1.10 -6.69
N SER A 84 23.34 -0.26 -5.69
CA SER A 84 23.82 1.12 -5.63
C SER A 84 23.79 1.60 -4.17
N PRO A 85 24.68 2.53 -3.78
CA PRO A 85 24.60 3.16 -2.48
C PRO A 85 23.29 3.94 -2.34
N MET A 86 22.42 3.49 -1.44
CA MET A 86 21.17 4.16 -1.11
C MET A 86 21.08 4.31 0.42
N PRO A 87 21.78 5.27 1.03
CA PRO A 87 21.83 5.39 2.49
C PRO A 87 20.49 5.85 3.08
N LYS A 88 19.69 6.61 2.31
CA LYS A 88 18.37 7.13 2.70
C LYS A 88 17.38 6.98 1.56
N LEU A 89 16.11 6.85 1.93
CA LEU A 89 14.99 6.82 0.99
C LEU A 89 14.53 8.24 0.66
N SER A 90 14.23 8.50 -0.61
CA SER A 90 13.48 9.69 -1.00
C SER A 90 12.00 9.50 -0.68
N ASP A 91 11.23 10.59 -0.54
CA ASP A 91 9.77 10.51 -0.34
C ASP A 91 9.10 9.71 -1.46
N ARG A 92 9.61 9.84 -2.69
CA ARG A 92 9.12 9.11 -3.86
C ARG A 92 9.37 7.60 -3.75
N ASP A 93 10.55 7.20 -3.27
CA ASP A 93 10.85 5.78 -3.06
C ASP A 93 10.01 5.22 -1.93
N LEU A 94 9.80 6.00 -0.87
CA LEU A 94 8.96 5.61 0.25
C LEU A 94 7.50 5.42 -0.19
N ASP A 95 6.93 6.36 -0.95
CA ASP A 95 5.60 6.22 -1.57
C ASP A 95 5.51 4.96 -2.41
N ARG A 96 6.51 4.75 -3.29
CA ARG A 96 6.57 3.58 -4.17
C ARG A 96 6.68 2.29 -3.36
N PHE A 97 7.39 2.29 -2.24
CA PHE A 97 7.62 1.09 -1.46
C PHE A 97 6.45 0.71 -0.56
N THR A 98 5.75 1.68 0.01
CA THR A 98 4.60 1.45 0.90
C THR A 98 3.26 1.37 0.18
N THR A 99 3.16 1.88 -1.06
CA THR A 99 1.93 1.87 -1.84
C THR A 99 2.03 0.90 -3.02
N VAL A 100 1.25 -0.17 -2.95
CA VAL A 100 1.20 -1.25 -3.96
C VAL A 100 -0.25 -1.58 -4.30
N ASP A 101 -0.50 -2.11 -5.51
CA ASP A 101 -1.87 -2.38 -6.00
C ASP A 101 -2.43 -3.75 -5.60
N HIS A 102 -1.62 -4.59 -4.96
CA HIS A 102 -1.96 -5.95 -4.55
C HIS A 102 -2.33 -6.90 -5.70
N VAL A 103 -1.92 -6.55 -6.93
CA VAL A 103 -2.11 -7.33 -8.16
C VAL A 103 -0.77 -7.51 -8.85
N ASP A 104 -0.28 -6.48 -9.52
CA ASP A 104 0.99 -6.48 -10.24
C ASP A 104 2.17 -6.20 -9.29
N ARG A 105 1.89 -5.50 -8.19
CA ARG A 105 2.86 -5.16 -7.16
C ARG A 105 2.32 -5.64 -5.82
N VAL A 106 3.07 -6.51 -5.15
CA VAL A 106 2.73 -7.00 -3.80
C VAL A 106 3.96 -6.88 -2.94
N ALA A 107 3.77 -6.43 -1.70
CA ALA A 107 4.82 -6.38 -0.71
C ALA A 107 4.27 -6.81 0.66
N PHE A 108 5.06 -7.63 1.35
CA PHE A 108 4.84 -8.10 2.70
C PHE A 108 5.91 -7.52 3.62
N VAL A 109 5.50 -7.19 4.84
CA VAL A 109 6.41 -6.88 5.95
C VAL A 109 6.32 -7.98 6.99
N LEU A 110 7.46 -8.36 7.55
CA LEU A 110 7.51 -9.11 8.81
C LEU A 110 7.69 -8.13 9.94
N THR A 111 6.86 -8.25 10.97
CA THR A 111 6.89 -7.40 12.15
C THR A 111 7.15 -8.21 13.41
N LEU A 112 7.90 -7.62 14.33
CA LEU A 112 8.16 -8.15 15.66
C LEU A 112 7.92 -7.01 16.66
N GLN A 113 6.99 -7.21 17.60
CA GLN A 113 6.61 -6.18 18.58
C GLN A 113 6.21 -4.84 17.92
N GLY A 114 5.50 -4.91 16.78
CA GLY A 114 5.05 -3.74 16.02
C GLY A 114 6.12 -3.08 15.13
N GLN A 115 7.36 -3.56 15.15
CA GLN A 115 8.47 -3.04 14.35
C GLN A 115 8.71 -3.90 13.12
N ILE A 116 8.92 -3.27 11.96
CA ILE A 116 9.32 -3.99 10.74
C ILE A 116 10.75 -4.51 10.91
N ILE A 117 10.96 -5.80 10.66
CA ILE A 117 12.27 -6.46 10.68
C ILE A 117 12.70 -6.97 9.30
N ALA A 118 11.76 -7.04 8.36
CA ALA A 118 12.02 -7.40 6.98
C ALA A 118 10.88 -7.00 6.05
N VAL A 119 11.20 -6.84 4.77
CA VAL A 119 10.26 -6.67 3.67
C VAL A 119 10.59 -7.62 2.53
N GLY A 120 9.57 -8.20 1.93
CA GLY A 120 9.66 -8.96 0.69
C GLY A 120 8.62 -8.44 -0.29
N ARG A 121 8.98 -8.34 -1.57
CA ARG A 121 8.08 -7.85 -2.60
C ARG A 121 8.26 -8.56 -3.92
N TYR A 122 7.22 -8.53 -4.74
CA TYR A 122 7.35 -8.75 -6.17
C TYR A 122 6.75 -7.59 -6.97
N ASP A 123 7.29 -7.37 -8.17
CA ASP A 123 6.75 -6.48 -9.18
C ASP A 123 6.65 -7.27 -10.52
N LEU A 124 5.47 -7.30 -11.14
CA LEU A 124 5.23 -8.03 -12.39
C LEU A 124 6.06 -7.42 -13.53
N VAL A 125 6.84 -8.25 -14.24
CA VAL A 125 7.66 -7.79 -15.37
C VAL A 125 7.00 -8.07 -16.72
N LYS A 126 6.24 -9.17 -16.81
CA LYS A 126 5.38 -9.56 -17.94
C LYS A 126 4.33 -10.55 -17.44
N PRO A 127 3.26 -10.84 -18.21
CA PRO A 127 2.26 -11.81 -17.79
C PRO A 127 2.90 -13.14 -17.35
N GLY A 128 2.56 -13.59 -16.14
CA GLY A 128 3.07 -14.83 -15.55
C GLY A 128 4.48 -14.76 -14.92
N GLU A 129 5.22 -13.65 -15.06
CA GLU A 129 6.59 -13.54 -14.53
C GLU A 129 6.76 -12.25 -13.73
N ALA A 130 7.25 -12.37 -12.49
CA ALA A 130 7.49 -11.24 -11.60
C ALA A 130 8.90 -11.26 -11.03
N GLU A 131 9.48 -10.07 -10.84
CA GLU A 131 10.75 -9.91 -10.15
C GLU A 131 10.51 -9.90 -8.65
N VAL A 132 11.28 -10.69 -7.89
CA VAL A 132 11.16 -10.78 -6.44
C VAL A 132 12.41 -10.21 -5.76
N ALA A 133 12.20 -9.48 -4.66
CA ALA A 133 13.29 -8.89 -3.89
C ALA A 133 12.98 -8.81 -2.40
N PHE A 134 14.03 -8.88 -1.57
CA PHE A 134 13.93 -8.95 -0.11
C PHE A 134 14.94 -8.03 0.56
N LEU A 135 14.56 -7.48 1.71
CA LEU A 135 15.48 -6.78 2.61
C LEU A 135 15.19 -7.24 4.05
N VAL A 136 16.21 -7.69 4.76
CA VAL A 136 16.10 -8.20 6.13
C VAL A 136 17.10 -7.43 7.00
N GLU A 137 16.64 -6.90 8.13
CA GLU A 137 17.51 -6.27 9.12
C GLU A 137 18.60 -7.26 9.57
N ASP A 138 19.85 -6.83 9.58
CA ASP A 138 21.03 -7.70 9.71
C ASP A 138 20.98 -8.57 10.97
N HIS A 139 20.51 -8.01 12.10
CA HIS A 139 20.33 -8.74 13.37
C HIS A 139 19.29 -9.86 13.33
N HIS A 140 18.41 -9.86 12.32
CA HIS A 140 17.34 -10.84 12.13
C HIS A 140 17.65 -11.87 11.02
N GLN A 141 18.80 -11.76 10.35
CA GLN A 141 19.22 -12.71 9.34
C GLN A 141 19.51 -14.10 9.94
N GLY A 142 19.47 -15.16 9.12
CA GLY A 142 19.66 -16.54 9.57
C GLY A 142 18.45 -17.17 10.29
N ARG A 143 17.37 -16.41 10.54
CA ARG A 143 16.17 -16.85 11.27
C ARG A 143 15.07 -17.45 10.38
N GLY A 144 15.35 -17.68 9.10
CA GLY A 144 14.38 -18.22 8.12
C GLY A 144 13.43 -17.20 7.49
N ILE A 145 13.62 -15.90 7.78
CA ILE A 145 12.71 -14.82 7.35
C ILE A 145 12.57 -14.73 5.83
N GLY A 146 13.68 -14.79 5.08
CA GLY A 146 13.63 -14.71 3.61
C GLY A 146 12.80 -15.84 2.99
N GLN A 147 12.87 -17.04 3.56
CA GLN A 147 12.06 -18.18 3.11
C GLN A 147 10.57 -17.93 3.39
N LEU A 148 10.22 -17.48 4.59
CA LEU A 148 8.83 -17.15 4.94
C LEU A 148 8.23 -16.08 4.01
N LEU A 149 9.00 -15.03 3.71
CA LEU A 149 8.60 -13.98 2.77
C LEU A 149 8.39 -14.55 1.36
N LEU A 150 9.32 -15.39 0.88
CA LEU A 150 9.21 -16.01 -0.44
C LEU A 150 7.97 -16.92 -0.53
N GLU A 151 7.67 -17.70 0.50
CA GLU A 151 6.50 -18.58 0.56
C GLU A 151 5.19 -17.78 0.48
N HIS A 152 5.09 -16.67 1.22
CA HIS A 152 3.90 -15.80 1.20
C HIS A 152 3.76 -15.06 -0.13
N LEU A 153 4.86 -14.55 -0.69
CA LEU A 153 4.84 -13.94 -2.03
C LEU A 153 4.45 -14.97 -3.08
N ALA A 154 4.93 -16.22 -2.99
CA ALA A 154 4.56 -17.27 -3.94
C ALA A 154 3.07 -17.62 -3.84
N GLN A 155 2.48 -17.63 -2.65
CA GLN A 155 1.04 -17.80 -2.49
C GLN A 155 0.26 -16.63 -3.12
N ALA A 156 0.59 -15.39 -2.75
CA ALA A 156 -0.05 -14.20 -3.30
C ALA A 156 0.09 -14.12 -4.83
N GLY A 157 1.28 -14.41 -5.34
CA GLY A 157 1.57 -14.45 -6.78
C GLY A 157 0.73 -15.49 -7.51
N ARG A 158 0.59 -16.71 -6.97
CA ARG A 158 -0.29 -17.75 -7.55
C ARG A 158 -1.75 -17.28 -7.62
N GLU A 159 -2.25 -16.61 -6.58
CA GLU A 159 -3.60 -16.02 -6.56
C GLU A 159 -3.78 -14.87 -7.56
N ARG A 160 -2.69 -14.35 -8.13
CA ARG A 160 -2.66 -13.29 -9.15
C ARG A 160 -2.16 -13.78 -10.52
N GLY A 161 -1.98 -15.09 -10.70
CA GLY A 161 -1.55 -15.66 -11.98
C GLY A 161 -0.06 -15.51 -12.28
N VAL A 162 0.78 -15.26 -11.27
CA VAL A 162 2.24 -15.35 -11.40
C VAL A 162 2.64 -16.83 -11.40
N GLU A 163 3.36 -17.23 -12.45
CA GLU A 163 3.84 -18.60 -12.67
C GLU A 163 5.34 -18.74 -12.34
N ARG A 164 6.09 -17.64 -12.44
CA ARG A 164 7.55 -17.63 -12.23
C ARG A 164 7.99 -16.37 -11.49
N PHE A 165 8.87 -16.57 -10.51
CA PHE A 165 9.71 -15.50 -10.00
C PHE A 165 11.09 -15.50 -10.64
N ILE A 166 11.57 -14.31 -10.96
CA ILE A 166 12.96 -14.04 -11.29
C ILE A 166 13.58 -13.18 -10.18
N ALA A 167 14.86 -13.34 -9.95
CA ALA A 167 15.61 -12.53 -9.00
C ALA A 167 17.01 -12.28 -9.56
N GLU A 168 17.47 -11.03 -9.44
CA GLU A 168 18.86 -10.69 -9.67
C GLU A 168 19.56 -10.58 -8.31
N VAL A 169 20.78 -11.10 -8.24
CA VAL A 169 21.63 -11.06 -7.03
C VAL A 169 23.05 -10.73 -7.44
N LEU A 170 23.76 -9.97 -6.60
CA LEU A 170 25.19 -9.75 -6.80
C LEU A 170 25.98 -11.02 -6.41
N PRO A 171 27.09 -11.33 -7.11
CA PRO A 171 27.96 -12.46 -6.82
C PRO A 171 28.80 -12.28 -5.55
#